data_AF-A0A7K2HXB5-F1
#
_entry.id   AF-A0A7K2HXB5-F1
#
_cell.length_a   1.000
_cell.length_b   1.000
_cell.length_c   1.000
_cell.angle_alpha   90.00
_cell.angle_beta   90.00
_cell.angle_gamma   90.00
#
_symmetry.space_group_name_H-M   'P 1'
#
loop_
_entity.id
_entity.type
_entity.pdbx_description
1 polymer ?
#
loop_
_entity_poly.entity_id
_entity_poly.type
_entity_poly.pdbx_seq_one_letter_code
_entity_poly.pdbx_strand_id
1 'polypeptide(L)'
;MTSSPAGFGLRPDQIARTAATWRAQSDVIRSIDVAALEHVPCPSSRVASALRAAAAATRTTTAAVADRLESMGVLLHRLGVDADLDDRSAAEAFTDGVRR
;
A
#
# COMPACT_ATOMS: atom_id res chain seq x y z
N MET A 1 5.65 -8.85 35.71
CA MET A 1 5.16 -8.32 34.43
C MET A 1 6.02 -7.13 34.03
N THR A 2 7.16 -7.39 33.40
CA THR A 2 8.01 -6.32 32.86
C THR A 2 7.41 -5.90 31.52
N SER A 3 6.64 -4.81 31.55
CA SER A 3 6.31 -4.02 30.35
C SER A 3 7.63 -3.62 29.70
N SER A 4 7.96 -4.21 28.54
CA SER A 4 9.02 -3.65 27.70
C SER A 4 8.58 -2.24 27.31
N PRO A 5 9.39 -1.19 27.53
CA PRO A 5 9.04 0.16 27.11
C PRO A 5 8.78 0.13 25.61
N ALA A 6 7.84 0.92 25.12
CA ALA A 6 7.61 1.07 23.67
C ALA A 6 8.97 1.25 22.98
N GLY A 7 9.44 0.19 22.32
CA GLY A 7 10.83 0.11 21.86
C GLY A 7 11.10 1.21 20.85
N PHE A 8 12.32 1.74 20.86
CA PHE A 8 12.80 2.58 19.78
C PHE A 8 12.87 1.71 18.51
N GLY A 9 12.08 2.01 17.49
CA GLY A 9 12.04 1.23 16.25
C GLY A 9 10.65 1.09 15.64
N LEU A 10 10.61 0.59 14.39
CA LEU A 10 9.35 0.24 13.73
C LEU A 10 8.91 -1.15 14.20
N ARG A 11 7.66 -1.27 14.65
CA ARG A 11 7.12 -2.57 15.08
C ARG A 11 6.86 -3.46 13.84
N PRO A 12 7.48 -4.65 13.72
CA PRO A 12 7.36 -5.49 12.51
C PRO A 12 5.91 -5.88 12.19
N ASP A 13 5.10 -6.16 13.21
CA ASP A 13 3.69 -6.47 13.08
C ASP A 13 2.88 -5.28 12.54
N GLN A 14 3.25 -4.05 12.94
CA GLN A 14 2.63 -2.83 12.43
C GLN A 14 3.02 -2.55 10.97
N ILE A 15 4.28 -2.77 10.59
CA ILE A 15 4.74 -2.69 9.20
C ILE A 15 3.95 -3.68 8.34
N ALA A 16 3.92 -4.96 8.75
CA ALA A 16 3.24 -6.02 8.01
C ALA A 16 1.74 -5.74 7.83
N ARG A 17 1.06 -5.32 8.91
CA ARG A 17 -0.37 -4.94 8.84
C ARG A 17 -0.61 -3.76 7.91
N THR A 18 0.22 -2.72 7.98
CA THR A 18 0.07 -1.53 7.14
C THR A 18 0.30 -1.88 5.67
N ALA A 19 1.36 -2.64 5.37
CA ALA A 19 1.66 -3.10 4.02
C ALA A 19 0.53 -3.97 3.44
N ALA A 20 -0.01 -4.90 4.24
CA ALA A 20 -1.15 -5.73 3.84
C ALA A 20 -2.41 -4.89 3.61
N THR A 21 -2.67 -3.90 4.47
CA THR A 21 -3.81 -2.98 4.33
C THR A 21 -3.71 -2.20 3.03
N TRP A 22 -2.55 -1.62 2.72
CA TRP A 22 -2.38 -0.85 1.48
C TRP A 22 -2.60 -1.69 0.22
N ARG A 23 -2.13 -2.95 0.20
CA ARG A 23 -2.40 -3.86 -0.91
C ARG A 23 -3.87 -4.27 -1.01
N ALA A 24 -4.51 -4.57 0.12
CA ALA A 24 -5.94 -4.87 0.12
C ALA A 24 -6.77 -3.67 -0.38
N GLN A 25 -6.39 -2.44 0.01
CA GLN A 25 -7.05 -1.23 -0.46
C GLN A 25 -6.77 -0.94 -1.94
N SER A 26 -5.57 -1.25 -2.46
CA SER A 26 -5.32 -1.14 -3.91
C SER A 26 -6.25 -2.05 -4.69
N ASP A 27 -6.48 -3.28 -4.24
CA ASP A 27 -7.37 -4.23 -4.92
C ASP A 27 -8.83 -3.74 -4.91
N VAL A 28 -9.29 -3.23 -3.76
CA VAL A 28 -10.63 -2.63 -3.64
C VAL A 28 -10.79 -1.45 -4.59
N ILE A 29 -9.80 -0.55 -4.67
CA ILE A 29 -9.87 0.62 -5.55
C ILE A 29 -9.85 0.20 -7.03
N ARG A 30 -9.05 -0.81 -7.41
CA ARG A 30 -9.05 -1.36 -8.78
C ARG A 30 -10.40 -1.97 -9.18
N SER A 31 -11.18 -2.44 -8.21
CA SER A 31 -12.50 -3.04 -8.46
C SER A 31 -13.61 -2.03 -8.71
N ILE A 32 -13.34 -0.72 -8.58
CA ILE A 32 -14.34 0.33 -8.82
C ILE A 32 -14.72 0.32 -10.31
N ASP A 33 -15.91 -0.20 -10.60
CA ASP A 33 -16.46 -0.22 -11.94
C ASP A 33 -17.10 1.14 -12.29
N VAL A 34 -16.62 1.74 -13.38
CA VAL A 34 -17.18 2.97 -13.95
C VAL A 34 -17.76 2.76 -15.35
N ALA A 35 -17.90 1.52 -15.81
CA ALA A 35 -18.44 1.19 -17.13
C ALA A 35 -19.85 1.75 -17.33
N ALA A 36 -20.64 1.82 -16.25
CA ALA A 36 -21.98 2.41 -16.25
C ALA A 36 -21.99 3.90 -16.69
N LEU A 37 -20.91 4.64 -16.41
CA LEU A 37 -20.79 6.06 -16.80
C LEU A 37 -20.39 6.23 -18.27
N GLU A 38 -19.77 5.22 -18.87
CA GLU A 38 -19.33 5.25 -20.27
C GLU A 38 -20.44 4.91 -21.26
N HIS A 39 -21.28 3.95 -20.87
CA HIS A 39 -22.25 3.31 -21.74
C HIS A 39 -23.66 3.89 -21.61
N VAL A 40 -23.81 5.11 -21.09
CA VAL A 40 -25.12 5.77 -20.97
C VAL A 40 -25.72 5.96 -22.37
N PRO A 41 -26.85 5.30 -22.69
CA PRO A 41 -27.49 5.42 -23.99
C PRO A 41 -28.19 6.78 -24.05
N CYS A 42 -27.48 7.78 -24.57
CA CYS A 42 -27.99 9.13 -24.76
C CYS A 42 -27.51 9.66 -26.11
N PRO A 43 -28.39 10.25 -26.94
CA PRO A 43 -27.97 10.99 -28.13
C PRO A 43 -26.93 12.03 -27.72
N SER A 44 -25.95 12.30 -28.59
CA SER A 44 -24.81 13.21 -28.39
C SER A 44 -25.16 14.53 -27.68
N SER A 45 -25.25 14.47 -26.35
CA SER A 45 -25.57 15.59 -25.48
C SER A 45 -24.32 16.00 -24.72
N ARG A 46 -24.26 17.28 -24.32
CA ARG A 46 -23.17 17.78 -23.47
C ARG A 46 -23.03 16.96 -22.19
N VAL A 47 -24.14 16.46 -21.67
CA VAL A 47 -24.18 15.59 -20.48
C VAL A 47 -23.52 14.23 -20.76
N ALA A 48 -23.85 13.58 -21.87
CA ALA A 48 -23.22 12.31 -22.25
C ALA A 48 -21.70 12.46 -22.44
N SER A 49 -21.26 13.57 -23.04
CA SER A 49 -19.82 13.88 -23.17
C SER A 49 -19.16 14.08 -21.80
N ALA A 50 -19.78 14.86 -20.91
CA ALA A 50 -19.29 15.10 -19.56
C ALA A 50 -19.19 13.81 -18.73
N LEU A 51 -20.18 12.92 -18.83
CA LEU A 51 -20.18 11.62 -18.15
C LEU A 51 -19.04 10.72 -18.63
N ARG A 52 -18.78 10.65 -19.94
CA ARG A 52 -17.64 9.89 -20.48
C ARG A 52 -16.30 10.47 -20.04
N ALA A 53 -16.16 11.80 -20.04
CA ALA A 53 -14.96 12.46 -19.57
C ALA A 53 -14.71 12.20 -18.07
N ALA A 54 -15.77 12.25 -17.25
CA ALA A 54 -15.71 11.91 -15.84
C ALA A 54 -15.29 10.44 -15.65
N ALA A 55 -15.90 9.50 -16.37
CA ALA A 55 -15.53 8.09 -16.31
C ALA A 55 -14.04 7.85 -16.61
N ALA A 56 -13.53 8.48 -17.68
CA ALA A 56 -12.12 8.40 -18.05
C ALA A 56 -11.20 8.97 -16.95
N ALA A 57 -11.53 10.14 -16.41
CA ALA A 57 -10.77 10.75 -15.32
C ALA A 57 -10.79 9.89 -14.05
N THR A 58 -11.95 9.30 -13.71
CA THR A 58 -12.08 8.40 -12.57
C THR A 58 -11.24 7.14 -12.75
N ARG A 59 -11.22 6.50 -13.93
CA ARG A 59 -10.33 5.34 -14.18
C ARG A 59 -8.87 5.68 -14.00
N THR A 60 -8.42 6.78 -14.61
CA THR A 60 -7.02 7.20 -14.50
C THR A 60 -6.63 7.46 -13.05
N THR A 61 -7.50 8.13 -12.30
CA THR A 61 -7.25 8.46 -10.90
C THR A 61 -7.24 7.23 -10.01
N THR A 62 -8.25 6.36 -10.13
CA THR A 62 -8.34 5.12 -9.34
C THR A 62 -7.19 4.17 -9.64
N ALA A 63 -6.79 4.03 -10.90
CA ALA A 63 -5.60 3.27 -11.29
C ALA A 63 -4.33 3.82 -10.64
N ALA A 64 -4.08 5.13 -10.73
CA ALA A 64 -2.90 5.76 -10.14
C ALA A 64 -2.85 5.63 -8.61
N VAL A 65 -4.00 5.77 -7.93
CA VAL A 65 -4.08 5.60 -6.47
C VAL A 65 -3.82 4.14 -6.08
N ALA A 66 -4.42 3.19 -6.80
CA ALA A 66 -4.20 1.77 -6.57
C ALA A 66 -2.73 1.38 -6.77
N ASP A 67 -2.11 1.79 -7.89
CA ASP A 67 -0.69 1.55 -8.19
C ASP A 67 0.20 2.11 -7.08
N ARG A 68 -0.14 3.30 -6.56
CA ARG A 68 0.62 3.93 -5.49
C ARG A 68 0.52 3.16 -4.18
N LEU A 69 -0.68 2.74 -3.78
CA LEU A 69 -0.90 1.96 -2.57
C LEU A 69 -0.20 0.59 -2.65
N GLU A 70 -0.29 -0.08 -3.80
CA GLU A 70 0.40 -1.34 -4.05
C GLU A 70 1.92 -1.17 -3.92
N SER A 71 2.48 -0.16 -4.59
CA SER A 71 3.91 0.16 -4.54
C SER A 71 4.38 0.46 -3.12
N MET A 72 3.62 1.28 -2.38
CA MET A 72 3.92 1.59 -0.98
C MET A 72 3.84 0.34 -0.10
N GLY A 73 2.87 -0.54 -0.33
CA GLY A 73 2.76 -1.82 0.38
C GLY A 73 3.94 -2.75 0.10
N VAL A 74 4.41 -2.82 -1.15
CA VAL A 74 5.63 -3.57 -1.52
C VAL A 74 6.87 -3.00 -0.83
N LEU A 75 7.09 -1.68 -0.93
CA LEU A 75 8.25 -1.03 -0.34
C LEU A 75 8.27 -1.14 1.19
N LEU A 76 7.13 -0.95 1.84
CA LEU A 76 7.04 -1.05 3.30
C LEU A 76 7.29 -2.47 3.80
N HIS A 77 6.80 -3.48 3.07
CA HIS A 77 7.09 -4.87 3.40
C HIS A 77 8.59 -5.19 3.27
N ARG A 78 9.23 -4.73 2.18
CA ARG A 78 10.68 -4.89 1.99
C ARG A 78 11.47 -4.23 3.11
N LEU A 79 11.13 -2.99 3.45
CA LEU A 79 11.73 -2.29 4.58
C LEU A 79 11.66 -3.10 5.88
N GLY A 80 10.52 -3.74 6.16
CA GLY A 80 10.38 -4.60 7.34
C GLY A 80 11.27 -5.84 7.32
N VAL A 81 11.45 -6.46 6.15
CA VAL A 81 12.34 -7.61 5.98
C VAL A 81 13.81 -7.21 6.13
N ASP A 82 14.21 -6.11 5.49
CA ASP A 82 15.57 -5.60 5.52
C ASP A 82 15.97 -5.18 6.95
N ALA A 83 15.07 -4.49 7.67
CA ALA A 83 15.30 -4.10 9.05
C ALA A 83 15.48 -5.32 10.00
N ASP A 84 14.69 -6.38 9.83
CA ASP A 84 14.84 -7.61 10.63
C ASP A 84 16.18 -8.33 10.35
N LEU A 85 16.62 -8.33 9.09
CA LEU A 85 17.91 -8.89 8.70
C LEU A 85 19.07 -8.09 9.31
N ASP A 86 18.99 -6.76 9.27
CA ASP A 86 20.00 -5.87 9.83
C ASP A 86 20.08 -6.01 11.36
N ASP A 87 18.92 -6.05 12.05
CA ASP A 87 18.84 -6.23 13.50
C ASP A 87 19.44 -7.57 13.93
N ARG A 88 19.14 -8.67 13.21
CA ARG A 88 19.74 -9.99 13.50
C ARG A 88 21.25 -9.98 13.29
N SER A 89 21.72 -9.39 12.20
CA SER A 89 23.16 -9.31 11.89
C SER A 89 23.91 -8.50 12.95
N ALA A 90 23.33 -7.40 13.43
CA ALA A 90 23.91 -6.58 14.50
C ALA A 90 23.93 -7.33 15.84
N ALA A 91 22.87 -8.06 16.18
CA ALA A 91 22.78 -8.83 17.42
C ALA A 91 23.80 -9.99 17.46
N GLU A 92 24.01 -10.68 16.33
CA GLU A 92 25.03 -11.72 16.18
C GLU A 92 26.43 -11.14 16.36
N ALA A 93 26.76 -10.04 15.67
CA ALA A 93 28.06 -9.38 15.78
C ALA A 93 28.36 -8.91 17.21
N PHE A 94 27.37 -8.36 17.92
CA PHE A 94 27.53 -7.95 19.31
C PHE A 94 27.78 -9.16 20.23
N THR A 95 27.02 -10.24 20.05
CA THR A 95 27.15 -11.46 20.85
C THR A 95 28.52 -12.12 20.66
N ASP A 96 29.03 -12.14 19.43
CA ASP A 96 30.36 -12.66 19.12
C ASP A 96 31.48 -11.77 19.68
N GLY A 97 31.28 -10.45 19.70
CA GLY A 97 32.21 -9.50 20.32
C GLY A 97 32.29 -9.63 21.84
N VAL A 98 31.18 -9.95 22.51
CA VAL A 98 31.12 -10.18 23.97
C VAL A 98 31.78 -11.50 24.40
N ARG A 99 31.89 -12.47 23.49
CA ARG A 99 32.50 -13.80 23.76
C ARG A 99 34.02 -13.84 23.58
N ARG A 100 34.63 -12.78 23.05
CA ARG A 100 36.09 -12.65 22.89
C ARG A 100 36.69 -11.84 24.03
#